data_AF-A0A7X8UP93-F1
#
_entry.id   AF-A0A7X8UP93-F1
#
_cell.length_a   1.000
_cell.length_b   1.000
_cell.length_c   1.000
_cell.angle_alpha   90.00
_cell.angle_beta   90.00
_cell.angle_gamma   90.00
#
_symmetry.space_group_name_H-M   'P 1'
#
loop_
_entity.id
_entity.type
_entity.pdbx_description
1 polymer ?
#
loop_
_entity_poly.entity_id
_entity_poly.type
_entity_poly.pdbx_seq_one_letter_code
_entity_poly.pdbx_strand_id
1 'polypeptide(L)'
;MENPITNWRKRHKNPTSFWLHMLGIPSCFVVAPILLIARQWWLAAGFFVAGYVLQFIGHMVEGNQSGEEMLARRIASALKRRR
;
A
#
# COMPACT_ATOMS: atom_id res chain seq x y z
N MET A 1 21.66 -2.86 -8.29
CA MET A 1 20.26 -3.04 -7.85
C MET A 1 19.86 -1.80 -7.08
N GLU A 2 18.82 -1.08 -7.49
CA GLU A 2 18.36 0.08 -6.71
C GLU A 2 17.74 -0.37 -5.39
N ASN A 3 18.01 0.36 -4.31
CA ASN A 3 17.40 0.09 -3.01
C ASN A 3 15.87 0.23 -3.11
N PRO A 4 15.07 -0.62 -2.42
CA PRO A 4 13.62 -0.51 -2.36
C PRO A 4 13.09 0.90 -2.07
N ILE A 5 13.74 1.65 -1.19
CA ILE A 5 13.37 3.02 -0.81
C ILE A 5 13.56 3.98 -2.00
N THR A 6 14.67 3.84 -2.74
CA THR A 6 14.95 4.66 -3.93
C THR A 6 13.91 4.41 -5.01
N ASN A 7 13.57 3.14 -5.26
CA ASN A 7 12.54 2.76 -6.21
C ASN A 7 11.14 3.25 -5.77
N TRP A 8 10.83 3.14 -4.48
CA TRP A 8 9.59 3.66 -3.92
C TRP A 8 9.50 5.18 -4.14
N ARG A 9 10.54 5.94 -3.78
CA ARG A 9 10.56 7.40 -3.95
C ARG A 9 10.42 7.84 -5.42
N LYS A 10 10.99 7.09 -6.36
CA LYS A 10 10.84 7.37 -7.80
C LYS A 10 9.40 7.29 -8.31
N ARG A 11 8.58 6.47 -7.66
CA ARG A 11 7.17 6.24 -7.98
C ARG A 11 6.21 7.11 -7.18
N HIS A 12 6.70 7.96 -6.29
CA HIS A 12 5.86 8.84 -5.46
C HIS A 12 6.45 10.26 -5.53
N LYS A 13 6.35 10.86 -6.72
CA LYS A 13 6.86 12.22 -6.96
C LYS A 13 5.84 13.28 -6.56
N ASN A 14 4.55 12.95 -6.59
CA ASN A 14 3.50 13.86 -6.16
C ASN A 14 3.53 13.98 -4.61
N PRO A 15 3.64 15.21 -4.05
CA PRO A 15 3.67 15.41 -2.60
C PRO A 15 2.45 14.85 -1.88
N THR A 16 1.26 14.94 -2.48
CA THR A 16 0.02 14.39 -1.92
C THR A 16 0.11 12.86 -1.86
N SER A 17 0.53 12.21 -2.94
CA SER A 17 0.73 10.76 -2.98
C SER A 17 1.74 10.30 -1.92
N PHE A 18 2.86 11.01 -1.81
CA PHE A 18 3.91 10.74 -0.82
C PHE A 18 3.37 10.79 0.61
N TRP A 19 2.64 11.85 0.99
CA TRP A 19 2.11 11.99 2.34
C TRP A 19 0.99 11.00 2.67
N LEU A 20 0.13 10.70 1.70
CA LEU A 20 -0.90 9.67 1.85
C LEU A 20 -0.27 8.31 2.16
N HIS A 21 0.83 7.95 1.50
CA HIS A 21 1.58 6.73 1.82
C HIS A 21 2.32 6.82 3.14
N MET A 22 2.89 7.98 3.48
CA MET A 22 3.60 8.18 4.74
C MET A 22 2.68 8.01 5.95
N LEU A 23 1.37 8.27 5.81
CA LEU A 23 0.36 7.96 6.83
C LEU A 23 -0.19 6.54 6.69
N GLY A 24 -0.49 6.11 5.48
CA GLY A 24 -1.12 4.82 5.20
C GLY A 24 -0.24 3.61 5.58
N ILE A 25 1.07 3.66 5.29
CA ILE A 25 1.98 2.55 5.58
C ILE A 25 2.11 2.32 7.10
N PRO A 26 2.45 3.32 7.94
CA PRO A 26 2.48 3.12 9.39
C PRO A 26 1.12 2.74 9.98
N SER A 27 0.02 3.25 9.43
CA SER A 27 -1.33 2.86 9.87
C SER A 27 -1.55 1.34 9.74
N CYS A 28 -1.18 0.76 8.59
CA CYS A 28 -1.35 -0.67 8.33
C CYS A 28 -0.33 -1.55 9.06
N PHE A 29 0.94 -1.15 9.11
CA PHE A 29 2.04 -2.02 9.55
C PHE A 29 2.52 -1.78 10.98
N VAL A 30 2.11 -0.66 11.61
CA VAL A 30 2.50 -0.33 12.99
C VAL A 30 1.27 -0.20 13.87
N VAL A 31 0.36 0.71 13.53
CA VAL A 31 -0.79 1.04 14.39
C VAL A 31 -1.77 -0.13 14.48
N ALA A 32 -2.20 -0.67 13.34
CA ALA A 32 -3.15 -1.79 13.33
C ALA A 32 -2.64 -3.04 14.07
N PRO A 33 -1.38 -3.51 13.90
CA PRO A 33 -0.84 -4.62 14.69
C PRO A 33 -0.76 -4.35 16.20
N ILE A 34 -0.37 -3.14 16.61
CA ILE A 34 -0.35 -2.75 18.04
C ILE A 34 -1.76 -2.84 18.64
N LEU A 35 -2.76 -2.29 17.94
CA LEU A 35 -4.15 -2.35 18.37
C LEU A 35 -4.68 -3.79 18.41
N LEU A 36 -4.26 -4.62 17.46
CA LEU A 36 -4.61 -6.04 17.41
C LEU A 36 -4.07 -6.80 18.63
N ILE A 37 -2.80 -6.57 18.98
CA ILE A 37 -2.16 -7.15 20.17
C ILE A 37 -2.86 -6.65 21.44
N ALA A 38 -3.24 -5.38 21.48
CA ALA A 38 -4.02 -4.78 22.56
C ALA A 38 -5.50 -5.23 22.60
N ARG A 39 -5.92 -6.17 21.73
CA ARG A 39 -7.30 -6.68 21.62
C ARG A 39 -8.35 -5.62 21.27
N GLN A 40 -7.92 -4.52 20.66
CA GLN A 40 -8.78 -3.44 20.16
C GLN A 40 -9.20 -3.72 18.70
N TRP A 41 -9.90 -4.84 18.48
CA TRP A 41 -10.16 -5.42 17.16
C TRP A 41 -10.78 -4.43 16.16
N TRP A 42 -11.79 -3.66 16.58
CA TRP A 42 -12.47 -2.69 15.72
C TRP A 42 -11.57 -1.53 15.32
N LEU A 43 -10.75 -1.03 16.24
CA LEU A 43 -9.78 0.01 15.93
C LEU A 43 -8.68 -0.53 15.02
N ALA A 44 -8.17 -1.74 15.29
CA ALA A 44 -7.18 -2.38 14.43
C ALA A 44 -7.69 -2.52 12.99
N ALA A 45 -8.92 -3.02 12.81
CA ALA A 45 -9.56 -3.12 11.51
C ALA A 45 -9.76 -1.74 10.86
N GLY A 46 -10.20 -0.74 11.63
CA GLY A 46 -10.38 0.63 11.15
C GLY A 46 -9.09 1.25 10.63
N PHE A 47 -7.99 1.19 11.39
CA PHE A 47 -6.69 1.71 10.97
C PHE A 47 -6.09 0.93 9.79
N PHE A 48 -6.31 -0.38 9.73
CA PHE A 48 -5.88 -1.18 8.59
C PHE A 48 -6.62 -0.76 7.31
N VAL A 49 -7.95 -0.74 7.34
CA VAL A 49 -8.77 -0.38 6.16
C VAL A 49 -8.54 1.07 5.75
N ALA A 50 -8.55 2.02 6.69
CA ALA A 50 -8.31 3.42 6.39
C ALA A 50 -6.90 3.65 5.83
N GLY A 51 -5.88 3.05 6.46
CA GLY A 51 -4.50 3.14 5.99
C GLY A 51 -4.31 2.55 4.58
N TYR A 52 -5.04 1.48 4.27
CA TYR A 52 -5.02 0.84 2.96
C TYR A 52 -5.69 1.74 1.91
N VAL A 53 -6.85 2.31 2.21
CA VAL A 53 -7.55 3.27 1.33
C VAL A 53 -6.67 4.48 1.03
N LEU A 54 -5.97 5.04 2.02
CA LEU A 54 -5.06 6.18 1.80
C LEU A 54 -3.96 5.85 0.79
N GLN A 55 -3.37 4.65 0.85
CA GLN A 55 -2.34 4.21 -0.11
C GLN A 55 -2.92 4.10 -1.53
N PHE A 56 -4.11 3.53 -1.69
CA PHE A 56 -4.78 3.47 -2.99
C PHE A 56 -5.09 4.86 -3.56
N ILE A 57 -5.59 5.77 -2.73
CA ILE A 57 -5.82 7.16 -3.14
C ILE A 57 -4.49 7.82 -3.55
N GLY A 58 -3.40 7.56 -2.83
CA GLY A 58 -2.07 8.05 -3.21
C GLY A 58 -1.66 7.58 -4.60
N HIS A 59 -1.83 6.29 -4.89
CA HIS A 59 -1.57 5.73 -6.22
C HIS A 59 -2.49 6.31 -7.31
N MET A 60 -3.77 6.55 -7.00
CA MET A 60 -4.69 7.23 -7.92
C MET A 60 -4.25 8.67 -8.23
N VAL A 61 -3.81 9.41 -7.22
CA VAL A 61 -3.30 10.79 -7.38
C VAL A 61 -1.99 10.82 -8.16
N GLU A 62 -1.12 9.84 -7.97
CA GLU A 62 0.12 9.71 -8.73
C GLU A 62 -0.11 9.21 -10.17
N GLY A 63 -1.25 8.56 -10.44
CA GLY A 63 -1.57 7.96 -11.73
C GLY A 63 -0.78 6.68 -12.02
N ASN A 64 -0.37 5.94 -10.98
CA ASN A 64 0.36 4.68 -11.13
C ASN A 64 -0.30 3.52 -10.36
N GLN A 65 0.17 2.30 -10.65
CA GLN A 65 -0.43 1.08 -10.12
C GLN A 65 0.05 0.80 -8.69
N SER A 66 -0.81 0.24 -7.84
CA SER A 66 -0.34 -0.26 -6.54
C SER A 66 0.53 -1.51 -6.69
N GLY A 67 1.32 -1.83 -5.66
CA GLY A 67 2.10 -3.06 -5.64
C GLY A 67 1.23 -4.32 -5.76
N GLU A 68 0.05 -4.33 -5.13
CA GLU A 68 -0.89 -5.46 -5.23
C GLU A 68 -1.49 -5.57 -6.62
N GLU A 69 -1.83 -4.45 -7.26
CA GLU A 69 -2.32 -4.46 -8.64
C GLU A 69 -1.28 -5.04 -9.60
N MET A 70 -0.01 -4.63 -9.45
CA MET A 70 1.08 -5.19 -10.25
C MET A 70 1.27 -6.68 -10.02
N LEU A 71 1.20 -7.14 -8.76
CA LEU A 71 1.27 -8.56 -8.42
C LEU A 71 0.10 -9.33 -9.03
N ALA A 72 -1.12 -8.82 -8.90
CA ALA A 72 -2.33 -9.43 -9.46
C ALA A 72 -2.23 -9.57 -10.99
N ARG A 73 -1.79 -8.51 -11.69
CA ARG A 73 -1.55 -8.54 -13.15
C ARG A 73 -0.45 -9.55 -13.52
N ARG A 74 0.62 -9.64 -12.72
CA ARG A 74 1.70 -10.60 -12.94
C ARG A 74 1.20 -12.05 -12.79
N ILE A 75 0.37 -12.33 -11.78
CA ILE A 75 -0.25 -13.65 -11.59
C ILE A 75 -1.20 -13.96 -12.75
N ALA A 76 -2.10 -13.03 -13.10
CA ALA A 76 -3.06 -13.21 -14.20
C ALA A 76 -2.36 -13.48 -15.55
N SER A 77 -1.30 -12.75 -15.87
CA SER A 77 -0.51 -12.96 -17.09
C SER A 77 0.28 -14.27 -17.08
N ALA A 78 0.69 -14.78 -15.91
CA ALA A 78 1.33 -16.08 -15.80
C ALA A 78 0.33 -17.23 -16.03
N LEU A 79 -0.90 -17.09 -15.53
CA LEU A 79 -1.98 -18.05 -15.76
C LEU A 79 -2.40 -18.09 -17.24
N LYS A 80 -2.51 -16.93 -17.90
CA LYS A 80 -2.85 -16.85 -19.33
C LYS A 80 -1.81 -17.54 -20.22
N ARG A 81 -0.54 -17.53 -19.85
CA ARG A 81 0.56 -18.19 -20.61
C ARG A 81 0.64 -19.70 -20.43
N ARG A 82 -0.10 -20.28 -19.48
CA ARG A 82 -0.18 -21.73 -19.23
C ARG A 82 -1.39 -22.40 -19.91
N ARG A 83 -2.28 -21.61 -20.52
CA ARG A 83 -3.40 -22.06 -21.36
C ARG A 83 -3.02 -21.89 -22.82
#